data_AF-A0A4Q3SM09-F1
#
_entry.id   AF-A0A4Q3SM09-F1
#
_cell.length_a   1.000
_cell.length_b   1.000
_cell.length_c   1.000
_cell.angle_alpha   90.00
_cell.angle_beta   90.00
_cell.angle_gamma   90.00
#
_symmetry.space_group_name_H-M   'P 1'
#
loop_
_entity.id
_entity.type
_entity.pdbx_description
1 polymer ?
#
loop_
_entity_poly.entity_id
_entity_poly.type
_entity_poly.pdbx_seq_one_letter_code
_entity_poly.pdbx_strand_id
1 'polypeptide(L)'
;PSDLIMMDINMPGMNGIQTTRRIRALPEFEAAAMTIVALTADVLGSERGHLSADFDGAILKPFDPQRWAGRSSRFARPGRERQRRKVALDASLALRRDQAAVVSSASTKPGHWRM
;
A
#
# COMPACT_ATOMS: atom_id res chain seq x y z
N PRO A 1 -4.28 5.84 -10.42
CA PRO A 1 -4.10 6.24 -9.01
C PRO A 1 -2.74 5.77 -8.47
N SER A 2 -1.91 6.70 -7.98
CA SER A 2 -0.49 6.49 -7.67
C SER A 2 -0.25 6.37 -6.17
N ASP A 3 0.01 5.16 -5.66
CA ASP A 3 0.56 4.94 -4.32
C ASP A 3 2.09 4.94 -4.41
N LEU A 4 2.60 6.16 -4.50
CA LEU A 4 4.00 6.50 -4.59
C LEU A 4 4.27 7.57 -3.53
N ILE A 5 5.25 7.32 -2.67
CA ILE A 5 5.75 8.28 -1.69
C ILE A 5 7.07 8.84 -2.22
N MET A 6 7.14 10.16 -2.37
CA MET A 6 8.40 10.86 -2.55
C MET A 6 8.92 11.28 -1.18
N MET A 7 10.09 10.77 -0.79
CA MET A 7 10.68 11.04 0.51
C MET A 7 11.92 11.90 0.36
N ASP A 8 11.91 13.09 0.95
CA ASP A 8 13.11 13.90 1.05
C ASP A 8 14.09 13.31 2.08
N ILE A 9 15.34 13.08 1.68
CA ILE A 9 16.38 12.61 2.62
C ILE A 9 16.85 13.74 3.54
N ASN A 10 16.99 14.95 3.00
CA ASN A 10 17.57 16.11 3.68
C ASN A 10 16.47 17.01 4.26
N MET A 11 15.71 16.47 5.21
CA MET A 11 14.70 17.24 5.96
C MET A 11 15.32 17.89 7.21
N PRO A 12 15.04 19.18 7.49
CA PRO A 12 15.45 19.81 8.75
C PRO A 12 14.80 19.11 9.95
N GLY A 13 15.59 18.70 10.94
CA GLY A 13 15.10 18.12 12.20
C GLY A 13 14.57 16.68 12.12
N MET A 14 14.50 16.06 10.94
CA MET A 14 14.06 14.67 10.76
C MET A 14 14.87 13.98 9.67
N ASN A 15 15.34 12.76 9.91
CA ASN A 15 16.09 12.01 8.90
C ASN A 15 15.13 11.21 8.00
N GLY A 16 15.09 11.52 6.71
CA GLY A 16 14.22 10.84 5.74
C GLY A 16 14.44 9.33 5.64
N ILE A 17 15.66 8.85 5.89
CA ILE A 17 15.98 7.41 5.93
C ILE A 17 15.27 6.74 7.11
N GLN A 18 15.32 7.35 8.30
CA GLN A 18 14.62 6.82 9.48
C GLN A 18 13.11 6.84 9.27
N THR A 19 12.58 7.89 8.65
CA THR A 19 11.16 7.99 8.30
C THR A 19 10.75 6.87 7.34
N THR A 20 11.53 6.62 6.28
CA THR A 20 11.30 5.50 5.36
C THR A 20 11.25 4.16 6.08
N ARG A 21 12.19 3.89 7.00
CA ARG A 21 12.18 2.65 7.78
C ARG A 21 10.94 2.49 8.63
N ARG A 22 10.50 3.57 9.29
CA ARG A 22 9.26 3.57 10.08
C ARG A 22 8.04 3.30 9.21
N ILE A 23 7.96 3.91 8.03
CA ILE A 23 6.86 3.69 7.08
C ILE A 23 6.85 2.23 6.60
N ARG A 24 8.01 1.66 6.22
CA ARG A 24 8.10 0.26 5.78
C ARG A 24 7.74 -0.76 6.86
N ALA A 25 7.93 -0.41 8.14
CA ALA A 25 7.57 -1.26 9.26
C ALA A 25 6.06 -1.29 9.53
N LEU A 26 5.26 -0.41 8.89
CA LEU A 26 3.81 -0.45 9.03
C LEU A 26 3.24 -1.69 8.33
N PRO A 27 2.36 -2.47 8.98
CA PRO A 27 1.78 -3.68 8.39
C PRO A 27 0.96 -3.37 7.14
N GLU A 28 0.39 -2.17 7.05
CA GLU A 28 -0.38 -1.72 5.89
C GLU A 28 0.50 -1.34 4.69
N PHE A 29 1.80 -1.10 4.89
CA PHE A 29 2.70 -0.65 3.82
C PHE A 29 2.83 -1.68 2.70
N GLU A 30 3.10 -2.93 3.07
CA GLU A 30 3.15 -4.06 2.13
C GLU A 30 1.76 -4.37 1.55
N ALA A 31 0.72 -4.31 2.38
CA ALA A 31 -0.66 -4.52 1.93
C ALA A 31 -1.12 -3.49 0.89
N ALA A 32 -0.64 -2.25 1.01
CA ALA A 32 -0.89 -1.15 0.09
C ALA A 32 0.05 -1.17 -1.14
N ALA A 33 1.07 -2.04 -1.15
CA ALA A 33 2.08 -2.12 -2.20
C ALA A 33 2.65 -0.74 -2.55
N MET A 34 2.97 0.06 -1.52
CA MET A 34 3.48 1.41 -1.68
C MET A 34 4.93 1.38 -2.17
N THR A 35 5.26 2.30 -3.06
CA THR A 35 6.64 2.53 -3.52
C THR A 35 7.19 3.79 -2.85
N ILE A 36 8.39 3.74 -2.25
CA ILE A 36 9.06 4.93 -1.70
C ILE A 36 10.27 5.28 -2.56
N VAL A 37 10.28 6.48 -3.12
CA VAL A 37 11.38 7.01 -3.92
C VAL A 37 12.03 8.17 -3.17
N ALA A 38 13.34 8.10 -2.98
CA ALA A 38 14.13 9.15 -2.36
C ALA A 38 14.25 10.40 -3.26
N LEU A 39 14.15 11.59 -2.66
CA LEU A 39 14.58 12.86 -3.22
C LEU A 39 15.87 13.25 -2.49
N THR A 40 16.99 13.29 -3.22
CA THR A 40 18.30 13.62 -2.64
C THR A 40 19.01 14.70 -3.44
N ALA A 41 19.87 15.48 -2.76
CA ALA A 41 20.78 16.41 -3.40
C ALA A 41 22.08 15.73 -3.89
N ASP A 42 22.41 14.53 -3.39
CA ASP A 42 23.62 13.79 -3.77
C ASP A 42 23.43 12.26 -3.66
N VAL A 43 23.88 11.54 -4.70
CA VAL A 43 23.86 10.07 -4.79
C VAL A 43 25.23 9.43 -4.54
N LEU A 44 26.29 10.24 -4.34
CA LEU A 44 27.68 9.78 -4.18
C LEU A 44 28.16 9.80 -2.72
N GLY A 45 27.50 10.56 -1.84
CA GLY A 45 27.83 10.67 -0.43
C GLY A 45 27.40 9.49 0.47
N SER A 46 27.41 9.73 1.78
CA SER A 46 27.06 8.75 2.83
C SER A 46 25.65 8.16 2.70
N GLU A 47 24.77 8.81 1.95
CA GLU A 47 23.40 8.34 1.68
C GLU A 47 23.35 7.13 0.74
N ARG A 48 24.40 6.91 -0.08
CA ARG A 48 24.38 5.91 -1.16
C ARG A 48 24.09 4.49 -0.67
N GLY A 49 24.62 4.10 0.48
CA GLY A 49 24.35 2.77 1.07
C GLY A 49 22.89 2.60 1.49
N HIS A 50 22.24 3.67 1.91
CA HIS A 50 20.83 3.68 2.33
C HIS A 50 19.87 3.74 1.14
N LEU A 51 20.25 4.44 0.06
CA LEU A 51 19.43 4.57 -1.13
C LEU A 51 19.02 3.22 -1.72
N SER A 52 19.94 2.25 -1.78
CA SER A 52 19.63 0.91 -2.30
C SER A 52 18.99 -0.03 -1.28
N ALA A 53 19.16 0.21 0.02
CA ALA A 53 18.65 -0.67 1.08
C ALA A 53 17.24 -0.29 1.54
N ASP A 54 16.94 1.01 1.57
CA ASP A 54 15.73 1.56 2.18
C ASP A 54 14.73 2.09 1.14
N PHE A 55 15.13 2.36 -0.11
CA PHE A 55 14.28 2.99 -1.14
C PHE A 55 14.15 2.15 -2.41
N ASP A 56 13.01 2.28 -3.10
CA ASP A 56 12.77 1.63 -4.39
C ASP A 56 13.40 2.39 -5.57
N GLY A 57 13.90 3.60 -5.31
CA GLY A 57 14.60 4.42 -6.27
C GLY A 57 15.02 5.76 -5.67
N ALA A 58 15.81 6.52 -6.43
CA ALA A 58 16.25 7.86 -6.06
C ALA A 58 16.08 8.85 -7.22
N ILE A 59 15.83 10.11 -6.87
CA ILE A 59 15.73 11.25 -7.77
C ILE A 59 16.65 12.34 -7.23
N LEU A 60 17.53 12.83 -8.09
CA LEU A 60 18.39 13.98 -7.81
C LEU A 60 17.59 15.28 -7.84
N LYS A 61 17.87 16.15 -6.88
CA LYS A 61 17.41 17.54 -6.87
C LYS A 61 18.39 18.42 -7.67
N PRO A 62 17.88 19.48 -8.33
CA PRO A 62 16.46 19.79 -8.52
C PRO A 62 15.79 18.81 -9.48
N PHE A 63 14.54 18.46 -9.22
CA PHE A 63 13.75 17.61 -10.13
C PHE A 63 12.64 18.43 -10.78
N ASP A 64 12.33 18.12 -12.03
CA ASP A 64 11.26 18.75 -12.81
C ASP A 64 9.98 17.92 -12.67
N PRO A 65 8.92 18.45 -12.02
CA PRO A 65 7.65 17.73 -11.85
C PRO A 65 6.96 17.35 -13.17
N GLN A 66 7.08 18.18 -14.23
CA GLN A 66 6.48 17.89 -15.53
C GLN A 66 7.19 16.72 -16.22
N ARG A 67 8.54 16.70 -16.18
CA ARG A 67 9.31 15.56 -16.67
C ARG A 67 9.13 14.30 -15.83
N TRP A 68 8.81 14.44 -14.54
CA TRP A 68 8.58 13.31 -13.66
C TRP A 68 7.29 12.57 -13.98
N ALA A 69 6.20 13.28 -14.30
CA ALA A 69 4.90 12.66 -14.57
C ALA A 69 5.00 11.50 -15.58
N GLY A 70 5.72 11.71 -16.69
CA GLY A 70 5.97 10.67 -17.70
C GLY A 70 6.91 9.54 -17.27
N ARG A 71 7.78 9.77 -16.28
CA ARG A 71 8.78 8.80 -15.81
C ARG A 71 8.32 8.00 -14.59
N SER A 72 7.28 8.48 -13.90
CA SER A 72 6.73 7.87 -12.68
C SER A 72 6.10 6.49 -12.90
N SER A 73 5.66 6.20 -14.13
CA SER A 73 5.04 4.94 -14.53
C SER A 73 5.92 3.72 -14.27
N ARG A 74 7.25 3.86 -14.35
CA ARG A 74 8.21 2.77 -14.06
C ARG A 74 8.23 2.32 -12.59
N PHE A 75 7.71 3.16 -11.69
CA PHE A 75 7.63 2.87 -10.26
C PHE A 75 6.25 2.37 -9.82
N ALA A 76 5.29 2.29 -10.75
CA ALA A 76 3.97 1.76 -10.48
C ALA A 76 4.03 0.22 -10.42
N ARG A 77 3.75 -0.36 -9.25
CA ARG A 77 3.55 -1.82 -9.13
C ARG A 77 2.12 -2.19 -9.61
N PRO A 78 1.94 -3.20 -10.46
CA PRO A 78 0.61 -3.67 -10.92
C PRO A 78 -0.31 -4.21 -9.81
N GLY A 79 0.22 -4.44 -8.60
CA GLY A 79 -0.44 -5.20 -7.54
C GLY A 79 -1.74 -4.62 -6.99
N ARG A 80 -1.96 -3.30 -7.09
CA ARG A 80 -3.11 -2.64 -6.45
C ARG A 80 -4.48 -2.92 -7.08
N GLU A 81 -4.56 -3.15 -8.39
CA GLU A 81 -5.82 -3.56 -9.04
C GLU A 81 -6.24 -4.95 -8.54
N ARG A 82 -5.30 -5.90 -8.50
CA ARG A 82 -5.56 -7.28 -8.04
C ARG A 82 -5.87 -7.34 -6.55
N GLN A 83 -5.15 -6.59 -5.73
CA GLN A 83 -5.37 -6.61 -4.28
C GLN A 83 -6.67 -5.89 -3.89
N ARG A 84 -7.00 -4.75 -4.51
CA ARG A 84 -8.32 -4.09 -4.33
C ARG A 84 -9.46 -5.00 -4.77
N ARG A 85 -9.33 -5.69 -5.91
CA ARG A 85 -10.32 -6.68 -6.37
C ARG A 85 -10.42 -7.87 -5.42
N LYS A 86 -9.31 -8.36 -4.87
CA LYS A 86 -9.28 -9.49 -3.93
C LYS A 86 -9.92 -9.11 -2.59
N VAL A 87 -9.56 -7.98 -2.00
CA VAL A 87 -10.17 -7.48 -0.75
C VAL A 87 -11.67 -7.22 -0.94
N ALA A 88 -12.08 -6.65 -2.07
CA ALA A 88 -13.50 -6.46 -2.38
C ALA A 88 -14.25 -7.79 -2.58
N LEU A 89 -13.60 -8.79 -3.19
CA LEU A 89 -14.16 -10.13 -3.37
C LEU A 89 -14.27 -10.87 -2.03
N ASP A 90 -13.24 -10.82 -1.19
CA ASP A 90 -13.21 -11.42 0.14
C ASP A 90 -14.28 -10.80 1.05
N ALA A 91 -14.44 -9.48 1.02
CA ALA A 91 -15.50 -8.77 1.74
C ALA A 91 -16.91 -9.16 1.23
N SER A 92 -17.08 -9.31 -0.09
CA SER A 92 -18.34 -9.76 -0.68
C SER A 92 -18.66 -11.22 -0.32
N LEU A 93 -17.65 -12.09 -0.23
CA LEU A 93 -17.80 -13.48 0.18
C LEU A 93 -18.11 -13.61 1.68
N ALA A 94 -17.51 -12.76 2.52
CA ALA A 94 -17.82 -12.69 3.95
C ALA A 94 -19.27 -12.25 4.20
N LEU A 95 -19.73 -11.19 3.53
CA LEU A 95 -21.12 -10.73 3.61
C LEU A 95 -22.14 -11.79 3.18
N ARG A 96 -21.80 -12.60 2.16
CA ARG A 96 -22.65 -13.71 1.71
C ARG A 96 -22.68 -14.87 2.71
N ARG A 97 -21.56 -15.15 3.38
CA ARG A 97 -21.49 -16.20 4.43
C ARG A 97 -22.32 -15.82 5.65
N ASP A 98 -22.28 -14.56 6.07
CA ASP A 98 -23.09 -14.07 7.20
C ASP A 98 -24.59 -14.13 6.90
N GLN A 99 -25.01 -13.79 5.67
CA GLN A 99 -26.42 -13.92 5.27
C GLN A 99 -26.89 -15.38 5.19
N ALA A 100 -26.02 -16.30 4.72
CA ALA A 100 -26.33 -17.72 4.69
C ALA A 100 -26.45 -18.34 6.10
N ALA A 101 -25.64 -17.87 7.05
CA ALA A 101 -25.68 -18.32 8.44
C ALA A 101 -26.98 -17.88 9.16
N VAL A 102 -27.48 -16.66 8.88
CA VAL A 102 -28.73 -16.15 9.46
C VAL A 102 -29.95 -16.95 8.99
N VAL A 103 -30.01 -17.29 7.69
CA VAL A 103 -31.16 -18.03 7.11
C VAL A 103 -31.24 -19.48 7.60
N SER A 104 -30.11 -20.11 7.93
CA SER A 104 -30.08 -21.50 8.39
C SER A 104 -30.57 -21.70 9.84
N SER A 105 -30.68 -20.64 10.66
CA SER A 105 -31.16 -20.71 12.05
C SER A 105 -32.68 -20.56 12.22
N ALA A 106 -33.39 -20.15 11.17
CA ALA A 106 -34.83 -19.88 11.20
C ALA A 106 -35.75 -21.11 10.97
N SER A 107 -35.20 -22.33 10.91
CA SER A 107 -35.98 -23.56 10.72
C SER A 107 -35.87 -24.51 11.91
N THR A 108 -36.33 -24.06 13.08
CA THR A 108 -36.82 -25.00 14.11
C THR A 108 -38.34 -24.86 14.17
N LYS A 109 -39.05 -25.77 13.48
CA LYS A 109 -40.51 -25.87 13.54
C LYS A 109 -40.91 -26.48 14.90
N PRO A 110 -41.73 -25.84 15.75
CA PRO A 110 -42.50 -26.59 16.72
C PRO A 110 -43.74 -27.13 15.98
N GLY A 111 -43.77 -28.45 15.80
CA GLY A 111 -44.92 -29.12 15.23
C GLY A 111 -46.11 -29.07 16.18
N HIS A 112 -47.31 -29.16 15.63
CA HIS A 112 -48.33 -30.12 16.06
C HIS A 112 -49.43 -30.21 15.00
N TRP A 113 -49.86 -31.45 14.76
CA TRP A 113 -50.74 -31.88 13.68
C TRP A 113 -52.20 -31.65 14.04
N ARG A 114 -53.05 -31.50 13.01
CA ARG A 114 -54.51 -31.44 13.10
C ARG A 114 -55.09 -32.65 13.86
N MET A 115 -56.10 -32.41 14.70
CA MET A 115 -57.47 -32.93 14.60
C MET A 115 -58.39 -31.96 15.33
#